data_AF-A0A450UGT8-F1
#
_entry.id   AF-A0A450UGT8-F1
#
_cell.length_a   1.000
_cell.length_b   1.000
_cell.length_c   1.000
_cell.angle_alpha   90.00
_cell.angle_beta   90.00
_cell.angle_gamma   90.00
#
_symmetry.space_group_name_H-M   'P 1'
#
loop_
_entity.id
_entity.type
_entity.pdbx_description
1 polymer ?
#
loop_
_entity_poly.entity_id
_entity_poly.type
_entity_poly.pdbx_seq_one_letter_code
_entity_poly.pdbx_strand_id
1 'polypeptide(L)'
;MSKSRLPTTTDIYATLRIFLPLGLASLGSVGIGITDSMMLGRLGADALGAAGLALSIYIMLLMVGNGVLFPVMVLVSHARGANRSRTAPRIIRQGLWVAGILSVPGFAILWNLENIFLIAGQDAGLARMAGHYM
;
A
#
# COMPACT_ATOMS: atom_id res chain seq x y z
N MET A 1 -14.77 -13.25 -35.63
CA MET A 1 -13.68 -14.20 -35.32
C MET A 1 -12.35 -13.44 -35.37
N SER A 2 -11.86 -13.00 -34.20
CA SER A 2 -10.65 -12.17 -34.09
C SER A 2 -9.42 -13.07 -34.24
N LYS A 3 -8.61 -12.86 -35.29
CA LYS A 3 -7.37 -13.61 -35.53
C LYS A 3 -6.38 -13.29 -34.40
N SER A 4 -5.98 -14.30 -33.62
CA SER A 4 -4.86 -14.22 -32.68
C SER A 4 -3.57 -13.98 -33.45
N ARG A 5 -3.18 -12.72 -33.63
CA ARG A 5 -1.84 -12.37 -34.11
C ARG A 5 -0.88 -12.62 -32.94
N LEU A 6 0.12 -13.47 -33.16
CA LEU A 6 1.21 -13.67 -32.21
C LEU A 6 1.85 -12.31 -31.89
N PRO A 7 2.27 -12.06 -30.63
CA PRO A 7 2.84 -10.78 -30.22
C PRO A 7 4.07 -10.46 -31.07
N THR A 8 4.09 -9.28 -31.67
CA THR A 8 5.23 -8.84 -32.48
C THR A 8 6.37 -8.43 -31.54
N THR A 9 7.63 -8.47 -31.97
CA THR A 9 8.80 -8.05 -31.16
C THR A 9 8.62 -6.64 -30.58
N THR A 10 7.89 -5.78 -31.29
CA THR A 10 7.52 -4.42 -30.86
C THR A 10 6.56 -4.40 -29.66
N ASP A 11 5.60 -5.32 -29.60
CA ASP A 11 4.65 -5.45 -28.48
C ASP A 11 5.35 -5.95 -27.21
N ILE A 12 6.30 -6.88 -27.39
CA ILE A 12 7.16 -7.38 -26.31
C ILE A 12 8.01 -6.24 -25.75
N TYR A 13 8.65 -5.44 -26.62
CA TYR A 13 9.46 -4.30 -26.19
C TYR A 13 8.61 -3.22 -25.48
N ALA A 14 7.41 -2.93 -25.98
CA ALA A 14 6.49 -1.98 -25.35
C ALA A 14 6.05 -2.44 -23.96
N THR A 15 5.74 -3.74 -23.81
CA THR A 15 5.38 -4.34 -22.52
C THR A 15 6.56 -4.29 -21.55
N LEU A 16 7.76 -4.65 -22.03
CA LEU A 16 8.97 -4.64 -21.21
C LEU A 16 9.32 -3.22 -20.75
N ARG A 17 9.13 -2.19 -21.59
CA ARG A 17 9.37 -0.78 -21.24
C ARG A 17 8.44 -0.27 -20.14
N ILE A 18 7.22 -0.80 -20.02
CA ILE A 18 6.28 -0.45 -18.93
C ILE A 18 6.58 -1.29 -17.68
N PHE A 19 6.88 -2.58 -17.88
CA PHE A 19 7.15 -3.51 -16.80
C PHE A 19 8.46 -3.19 -16.07
N LEU A 20 9.52 -2.79 -16.79
CA LEU A 20 10.83 -2.51 -16.20
C LEU A 20 10.79 -1.45 -15.09
N PRO A 21 10.22 -0.24 -15.29
CA PRO A 21 10.11 0.75 -14.21
C PRO A 21 9.18 0.29 -13.09
N LEU A 22 8.10 -0.44 -13.41
CA LEU A 22 7.16 -0.94 -12.40
C LEU A 22 7.81 -2.01 -11.50
N GLY A 23 8.54 -2.95 -12.09
CA GLY A 23 9.28 -3.98 -11.38
C GLY A 23 10.40 -3.38 -10.52
N LEU A 24 11.15 -2.42 -11.06
CA LEU A 24 12.17 -1.69 -10.29
C LEU A 24 11.56 -0.96 -9.08
N ALA A 25 10.40 -0.31 -9.25
CA ALA A 25 9.70 0.34 -8.14
C ALA A 25 9.28 -0.68 -7.07
N SER A 26 8.73 -1.83 -7.47
CA SER A 26 8.33 -2.89 -6.54
C SER A 26 9.52 -3.48 -5.77
N LEU A 27 10.66 -3.67 -6.45
CA LEU A 27 11.90 -4.13 -5.80
C LEU A 27 12.41 -3.08 -4.80
N GLY A 28 12.31 -1.80 -5.13
CA GLY A 28 12.61 -0.70 -4.22
C GLY A 28 11.77 -0.74 -2.95
N SER A 29 10.45 -0.93 -3.07
CA SER A 29 9.56 -1.06 -1.92
C SER A 29 9.91 -2.25 -1.02
N VAL A 30 10.27 -3.39 -1.61
CA VAL A 30 10.75 -4.56 -0.84
C VAL A 30 12.08 -4.24 -0.13
N GLY A 31 13.01 -3.57 -0.82
CA GLY A 31 14.29 -3.16 -0.24
C GLY A 31 14.16 -2.20 0.95
N ILE A 32 13.21 -1.27 0.88
CA ILE A 32 12.87 -0.39 2.00
C ILE A 32 12.38 -1.22 3.20
N GLY A 33 11.42 -2.12 2.99
CA GLY A 33 10.89 -2.95 4.07
C GLY A 33 11.94 -3.86 4.73
N ILE A 34 12.89 -4.39 3.96
CA ILE A 34 14.03 -5.14 4.49
C ILE A 34 14.94 -4.24 5.33
N THR A 35 15.24 -3.03 4.83
CA THR A 35 16.10 -2.06 5.53
C THR A 35 15.49 -1.63 6.86
N ASP A 36 14.18 -1.34 6.87
CA ASP A 36 13.44 -0.98 8.08
C ASP A 36 13.48 -2.13 9.10
N SER A 37 13.24 -3.35 8.64
CA SER A 37 13.30 -4.56 9.48
C SER A 37 14.70 -4.82 10.04
N MET A 38 15.76 -4.64 9.25
CA MET A 38 17.14 -4.79 9.70
C MET A 38 17.56 -3.69 10.69
N MET A 39 17.14 -2.44 10.45
CA MET A 39 17.39 -1.32 11.35
C MET A 39 16.71 -1.53 12.71
N LEU A 40 15.46 -1.99 12.70
CA LEU A 40 14.69 -2.35 13.90
C LEU A 40 15.26 -3.59 14.61
N GLY A 41 15.78 -4.58 13.86
CA GLY A 41 16.42 -5.77 14.43
C GLY A 41 17.69 -5.46 15.21
N ARG A 42 18.40 -4.39 14.84
CA ARG A 42 19.60 -3.93 15.54
C ARG A 42 19.30 -3.22 16.87
N LEU A 43 18.07 -2.77 17.09
CA LEU A 43 17.61 -2.12 18.33
C LEU A 43 17.25 -3.12 19.44
N GLY A 44 17.20 -4.43 19.13
CA GLY A 44 16.96 -5.52 20.10
C GLY A 44 15.72 -6.35 19.78
N ALA A 45 15.65 -7.57 20.33
CA ALA A 45 14.56 -8.52 20.06
C ALA A 45 13.18 -7.98 20.49
N ASP A 46 13.13 -7.23 21.59
CA ASP A 46 11.87 -6.61 22.07
C ASP A 46 11.40 -5.49 21.14
N ALA A 47 12.32 -4.64 20.66
CA ALA A 47 11.99 -3.57 19.72
C ALA A 47 11.53 -4.13 18.35
N LEU A 48 12.17 -5.20 17.88
CA LEU A 48 11.77 -5.90 16.65
C LEU A 48 10.40 -6.56 16.81
N GLY A 49 10.10 -7.15 17.98
CA GLY A 49 8.80 -7.75 18.28
C GLY A 49 7.66 -6.72 18.28
N ALA A 50 7.85 -5.57 18.93
CA ALA A 50 6.89 -4.45 18.90
C ALA A 50 6.67 -3.93 17.49
N ALA A 51 7.76 -3.66 16.77
CA ALA A 51 7.67 -3.09 15.44
C ALA A 51 7.07 -4.08 14.42
N GLY A 52 7.34 -5.38 14.55
CA GLY A 52 6.73 -6.41 13.69
C GLY A 52 5.21 -6.54 13.91
N LEU A 53 4.75 -6.40 15.15
CA LEU A 53 3.33 -6.34 15.47
C LEU A 53 2.66 -5.08 14.94
N ALA A 54 3.29 -3.91 15.13
CA ALA A 54 2.82 -2.65 14.56
C ALA A 54 2.77 -2.72 13.02
N LEU A 55 3.79 -3.30 12.39
CA LEU A 55 3.87 -3.53 10.95
C LEU A 55 2.75 -4.45 10.46
N SER A 56 2.39 -5.48 11.23
CA SER A 56 1.31 -6.40 10.87
C SER A 56 -0.05 -5.70 10.82
N ILE A 57 -0.34 -4.84 11.82
CA ILE A 57 -1.56 -4.02 11.84
C ILE A 57 -1.52 -2.99 10.72
N TYR A 58 -0.37 -2.35 10.50
CA TYR A 58 -0.17 -1.40 9.41
C TYR A 58 -0.44 -2.04 8.04
N ILE A 59 0.12 -3.23 7.78
CA ILE A 59 -0.12 -3.97 6.54
C ILE A 59 -1.61 -4.33 6.40
N MET A 60 -2.27 -4.76 7.47
CA MET A 60 -3.70 -5.06 7.46
C MET A 60 -4.54 -3.83 7.06
N LEU A 61 -4.25 -2.66 7.66
CA LEU A 61 -4.92 -1.40 7.34
C LEU A 61 -4.62 -0.97 5.89
N LEU A 62 -3.36 -1.10 5.46
CA LEU A 62 -2.92 -0.78 4.11
C LEU A 62 -3.60 -1.69 3.08
N MET A 63 -3.83 -2.95 3.40
CA MET A 63 -4.51 -3.91 2.54
C MET A 63 -6.00 -3.56 2.34
N VAL A 64 -6.68 -3.09 3.39
CA VAL A 64 -8.05 -2.53 3.28
C VAL A 64 -8.04 -1.27 2.40
N GLY A 65 -7.10 -0.36 2.63
CA GLY A 65 -6.92 0.85 1.81
C GLY A 65 -6.72 0.53 0.33
N ASN A 66 -5.76 -0.35 0.03
CA ASN A 66 -5.49 -0.80 -1.33
C ASN A 66 -6.72 -1.47 -1.95
N GLY A 67 -7.46 -2.31 -1.21
CA GLY A 67 -8.66 -2.96 -1.73
C GLY A 67 -9.74 -1.97 -2.21
N VAL A 68 -9.91 -0.86 -1.49
CA VAL A 68 -10.89 0.18 -1.85
C VAL A 68 -10.38 1.09 -2.99
N LEU A 69 -9.08 1.36 -3.04
CA LEU A 69 -8.49 2.28 -4.03
C LEU A 69 -8.14 1.59 -5.37
N PHE A 70 -7.85 0.29 -5.37
CA PHE A 70 -7.47 -0.46 -6.58
C PHE A 70 -8.50 -0.36 -7.72
N PRO A 71 -9.83 -0.44 -7.47
CA PRO A 71 -10.84 -0.25 -8.51
C PRO A 71 -10.79 1.14 -9.17
N VAL A 72 -10.38 2.19 -8.44
CA VAL A 72 -10.25 3.55 -8.97
C VAL A 72 -9.20 3.57 -10.09
N MET A 73 -8.05 2.90 -9.88
CA MET A 73 -6.99 2.78 -10.89
C MET A 73 -7.50 2.06 -12.16
N VAL A 74 -8.28 0.98 -11.99
CA VAL A 74 -8.89 0.23 -13.11
C VAL A 74 -9.90 1.11 -13.87
N LEU A 75 -10.77 1.82 -13.16
CA LEU A 75 -11.77 2.71 -13.73
C LEU A 75 -11.13 3.88 -14.51
N VAL A 76 -10.06 4.47 -13.98
CA VAL A 76 -9.30 5.52 -14.67
C VAL A 76 -8.65 4.97 -15.95
N SER A 77 -8.07 3.76 -15.87
CA SER A 77 -7.44 3.10 -17.02
C SER A 77 -8.45 2.81 -18.13
N HIS A 78 -9.64 2.31 -17.78
CA HIS A 78 -10.74 2.12 -18.72
C HIS A 78 -11.24 3.44 -19.32
N ALA A 79 -11.42 4.49 -18.51
CA ALA A 79 -11.87 5.79 -18.97
C ALA A 79 -10.87 6.46 -19.93
N ARG A 80 -9.57 6.29 -19.67
CA ARG A 80 -8.47 6.70 -20.56
C ARG A 80 -8.49 5.91 -21.87
N GLY A 81 -8.64 4.58 -21.81
CA GLY A 81 -8.72 3.72 -23.00
C GLY A 81 -9.94 3.97 -23.89
N ALA A 82 -11.07 4.39 -23.30
CA ALA A 82 -12.29 4.74 -24.03
C ALA A 82 -12.30 6.17 -24.63
N ASN A 83 -11.17 6.89 -24.58
CA ASN A 83 -11.01 8.27 -25.04
C ASN A 83 -11.96 9.29 -24.37
N ARG A 84 -12.55 8.94 -23.22
CA ARG A 84 -13.47 9.79 -22.45
C ARG A 84 -12.71 10.66 -21.45
N SER A 85 -11.79 11.48 -21.97
CA SER A 85 -10.82 12.29 -21.21
C SER A 85 -11.45 13.18 -20.12
N ARG A 86 -12.70 13.64 -20.32
CA ARG A 86 -13.45 14.44 -19.33
C ARG A 86 -13.88 13.67 -18.07
N THR A 87 -13.90 12.34 -18.11
CA THR A 87 -14.37 11.49 -16.99
C THR A 87 -13.24 11.09 -16.05
N ALA A 88 -12.01 11.00 -16.56
CA ALA A 88 -10.81 10.66 -15.78
C ALA A 88 -10.60 11.58 -14.55
N PRO A 89 -10.64 12.92 -14.65
CA PRO A 89 -10.45 13.78 -13.47
C PRO A 89 -11.59 13.66 -12.45
N ARG A 90 -12.82 13.30 -12.87
CA ARG A 90 -13.94 13.07 -11.95
C ARG A 90 -13.73 11.81 -11.12
N ILE A 91 -13.29 10.72 -11.75
CA ILE A 91 -12.98 9.45 -11.08
C ILE A 91 -11.81 9.65 -10.10
N ILE A 92 -10.77 10.39 -10.51
CA ILE A 92 -9.63 10.72 -9.63
C ILE A 92 -10.11 11.52 -8.41
N ARG A 93 -10.96 12.54 -8.60
CA ARG A 93 -11.50 13.35 -7.49
C ARG A 93 -12.35 12.50 -6.55
N GLN A 94 -13.18 11.59 -7.07
CA GLN A 94 -13.96 10.67 -6.23
C GLN A 94 -13.04 9.70 -5.47
N GLY A 95 -12.01 9.16 -6.12
CA GLY A 95 -10.99 8.35 -5.47
C GLY A 95 -10.28 9.10 -4.34
N LEU A 96 -9.98 10.39 -4.54
CA LEU A 96 -9.38 11.23 -3.50
C LEU A 96 -10.33 11.48 -2.32
N TRP A 97 -11.63 11.67 -2.58
CA TRP A 97 -12.64 11.76 -1.53
C TRP A 97 -12.76 10.46 -0.74
N VAL A 98 -12.78 9.32 -1.41
CA VAL A 98 -12.81 8.00 -0.77
C VAL A 98 -11.54 7.77 0.03
N ALA A 99 -10.37 8.11 -0.52
CA ALA A 99 -9.10 8.02 0.19
C ALA A 99 -9.06 8.92 1.43
N GLY A 100 -9.55 10.16 1.32
CA GLY A 100 -9.65 11.08 2.47
C GLY A 100 -10.59 10.54 3.56
N ILE A 101 -11.78 10.08 3.18
CA ILE A 101 -12.75 9.48 4.11
C ILE A 101 -12.19 8.21 4.77
N LEU A 102 -11.46 7.37 4.02
CA LEU A 102 -10.85 6.14 4.53
C LEU A 102 -9.61 6.41 5.37
N SER A 103 -8.92 7.52 5.12
CA SER A 103 -7.75 7.94 5.91
C SER A 103 -8.14 8.41 7.30
N VAL A 104 -9.33 8.97 7.51
CA VAL A 104 -9.82 9.40 8.84
C VAL A 104 -9.93 8.23 9.84
N PRO A 105 -10.62 7.12 9.56
CA PRO A 105 -10.66 5.97 10.46
C PRO A 105 -9.30 5.29 10.56
N GLY A 106 -8.50 5.25 9.48
CA GLY A 106 -7.12 4.75 9.54
C GLY A 106 -6.26 5.54 10.53
N PHE A 107 -6.31 6.88 10.46
CA PHE A 107 -5.60 7.75 11.39
C PHE A 107 -6.13 7.63 12.82
N ALA A 108 -7.44 7.50 13.01
CA ALA A 108 -8.04 7.30 14.33
C ALA A 108 -7.63 5.94 14.94
N ILE A 109 -7.52 4.88 14.13
CA ILE A 109 -7.04 3.56 14.57
C ILE A 109 -5.56 3.65 14.95
N LEU A 110 -4.73 4.29 14.13
CA LEU A 110 -3.31 4.49 14.40
C LEU A 110 -3.08 5.36 15.65
N TRP A 111 -3.91 6.38 15.87
CA TRP A 111 -3.84 7.21 17.07
C TRP A 111 -4.21 6.46 18.36
N ASN A 112 -5.07 5.43 18.25
CA ASN A 112 -5.49 4.60 19.39
C ASN A 112 -4.72 3.27 19.47
N LEU A 113 -3.62 3.11 18.72
CA LEU A 113 -2.88 1.85 18.64
C LEU A 113 -2.42 1.38 20.02
N GLU A 114 -1.95 2.30 20.88
CA GLU A 114 -1.51 1.99 22.25
C GLU A 114 -2.62 1.33 23.08
N ASN A 115 -3.86 1.84 22.99
CA ASN A 115 -5.01 1.27 23.68
C ASN A 115 -5.44 -0.08 23.09
N ILE A 116 -5.36 -0.25 21.77
CA ILE A 116 -5.67 -1.52 21.10
C ILE A 116 -4.64 -2.60 21.49
N PHE A 117 -3.36 -2.25 21.57
CA PHE A 117 -2.30 -3.15 22.02
C PHE A 117 -2.44 -3.53 23.50
N LEU A 118 -2.79 -2.58 24.37
CA LEU A 118 -3.06 -2.84 25.79
C LEU A 118 -4.27 -3.77 25.98
N ILE A 119 -5.34 -3.61 25.19
CA ILE A 119 -6.53 -4.48 25.24
C ILE A 119 -6.23 -5.87 24.65
N ALA A 120 -5.33 -5.97 23.67
CA ALA A 120 -4.88 -7.24 23.10
C ALA A 120 -3.99 -8.08 24.04
N GLY A 121 -3.71 -7.59 25.26
CA GLY A 121 -2.92 -8.30 26.27
C GLY A 121 -1.41 -8.30 26.01
N GLN A 122 -0.93 -7.35 25.20
CA GLN A 122 0.50 -7.17 24.91
C GLN A 122 1.20 -6.37 26.01
N ASP A 123 2.49 -6.66 26.21
CA ASP A 123 3.32 -6.11 27.29
C ASP A 123 3.34 -4.56 27.28
N ALA A 124 3.15 -3.94 28.46
CA ALA A 124 3.00 -2.49 28.61
C ALA A 124 4.23 -1.70 28.11
N GLY A 125 5.41 -2.33 28.03
CA GLY A 125 6.61 -1.75 27.43
C GLY A 125 6.54 -1.64 25.89
N LEU A 126 5.96 -2.64 25.23
CA LEU A 126 5.84 -2.71 23.77
C LEU A 126 4.76 -1.76 23.25
N ALA A 127 3.63 -1.66 23.95
CA ALA A 127 2.54 -0.72 23.60
C ALA A 127 3.00 0.74 23.64
N ARG A 128 3.80 1.10 24.65
CA ARG A 128 4.34 2.46 24.82
C ARG A 128 5.44 2.81 23.82
N MET A 129 6.22 1.82 23.38
CA MET A 129 7.21 2.00 22.31
C MET A 129 6.53 2.10 20.94
N ALA A 130 5.49 1.31 20.66
CA ALA A 130 4.72 1.39 19.42
C ALA A 130 4.01 2.73 19.24
N GLY A 131 3.48 3.31 20.33
CA GLY A 131 2.91 4.66 20.32
C GLY A 131 3.93 5.79 20.12
N HIS A 132 5.22 5.54 20.31
CA HIS A 132 6.29 6.52 20.11
C HIS A 132 6.94 6.44 18.72
N TYR A 133 6.77 5.33 18.00
CA TYR A 133 7.30 5.09 16.66
C TYR A 133 6.30 5.44 15.53
N MET A 134 5.07 5.84 15.87
CA MET A 134 4.03 6.33 14.95
C MET A 134 3.58 7.73 15.35
#